data_AF-A0AAV8DN30-F1
#
_entry.id   AF-A0AAV8DN30-F1
#
_cell.length_a   1.000
_cell.length_b   1.000
_cell.length_c   1.000
_cell.angle_alpha   90.00
_cell.angle_beta   90.00
_cell.angle_gamma   90.00
#
_symmetry.space_group_name_H-M   'P 1'
#
loop_
_entity.id
_entity.type
_entity.pdbx_description
1 polymer ?
#
loop_
_entity_poly.entity_id
_entity_poly.type
_entity_poly.pdbx_seq_one_letter_code
_entity_poly.pdbx_strand_id
1 'polypeptide(L)'
;MLQDFPQTLFGDKQRRFNKAWYNQYPYWLEYSIQKDAAYCLCCYLFKAENREGGGDAFTSVGFKNWKSKKSLDEHVGGLNSAHNVAVSKCQNLMKQEQSIQTVLEGQSKRSQNAYRLRLTATVDCIRFILRQGLAFRGNDESEGSSNRGNFLELLRFLADHNVMIEGVVLQNAPSNMKLVAPEIQKDIIAADAAETTNKIMEELGDELFSLLVDESHDVSGKEQMAVILRFVNKQGSIVERFLAVVHVKETTSLSLKAALEELFCNHKLSFSRLRGQGYDGASNMQGEFNGLKALILKENSSGYYVHCFAHQLQLVLVAVAEKHKRNATLFNTLATAQNTVAASCQRRDKLRDERATEVKKALVEGDISSRMGLHQEVSLARAGNTR
;
A
#
# COMPACT_ATOMS: atom_id res chain seq x y z
N MET A 1 36.27 49.19 -0.91
CA MET A 1 36.58 49.59 0.48
C MET A 1 36.60 51.11 0.52
N LEU A 2 35.84 51.76 1.41
CA LEU A 2 35.94 53.22 1.58
C LEU A 2 37.37 53.61 1.92
N GLN A 3 37.90 54.62 1.24
CA GLN A 3 39.22 55.17 1.55
C GLN A 3 39.18 56.09 2.78
N ASP A 4 38.04 56.71 3.09
CA ASP A 4 37.84 57.54 4.27
C ASP A 4 36.44 57.39 4.88
N PHE A 5 36.37 57.25 6.20
CA PHE A 5 35.13 57.30 6.97
C PHE A 5 34.75 58.75 7.33
N PRO A 6 33.45 59.11 7.32
CA PRO A 6 32.97 60.42 7.75
C PRO A 6 33.48 60.80 9.14
N GLN A 7 33.78 62.08 9.33
CA GLN A 7 34.16 62.63 10.63
C GLN A 7 32.97 63.30 11.30
N THR A 8 32.77 62.98 12.57
CA THR A 8 31.78 63.61 13.44
C THR A 8 32.48 64.29 14.60
N LEU A 9 31.98 65.45 15.02
CA LEU A 9 32.54 66.21 16.14
C LEU A 9 32.14 65.58 17.47
N PHE A 10 33.11 65.19 18.30
CA PHE A 10 32.89 64.69 19.65
C PHE A 10 33.61 65.58 20.67
N GLY A 11 32.88 66.53 21.27
CA GLY A 11 33.48 67.60 22.05
C GLY A 11 34.35 68.47 21.14
N ASP A 12 35.64 68.63 21.47
CA ASP A 12 36.57 69.47 20.70
C ASP A 12 37.36 68.70 19.63
N LYS A 13 37.08 67.41 19.41
CA LYS A 13 37.84 66.55 18.50
C LYS A 13 36.94 65.91 17.44
N GLN A 14 37.36 66.02 16.18
CA GLN A 14 36.77 65.25 15.08
C GLN A 14 37.18 63.77 15.21
N ARG A 15 36.21 62.86 15.20
CA ARG A 15 36.44 61.41 15.26
C ARG A 15 35.67 60.71 14.15
N ARG A 16 36.16 59.55 13.77
CA ARG A 16 35.55 58.69 12.74
C ARG A 16 35.63 57.24 13.16
N PHE A 17 34.84 56.39 12.50
CA PHE A 17 34.94 54.94 12.67
C PHE A 17 36.39 54.46 12.45
N ASN A 18 36.89 53.63 13.36
CA ASN A 18 38.26 53.13 13.30
C ASN A 18 38.30 51.82 12.50
N LYS A 19 38.93 51.86 11.32
CA LYS A 19 39.08 50.68 10.44
C LYS A 19 39.73 49.48 11.14
N ALA A 20 40.61 49.70 12.11
CA ALA A 20 41.27 48.62 12.85
C ALA A 20 40.28 47.76 13.67
N TRP A 21 39.07 48.26 13.94
CA TRP A 21 38.03 47.49 14.62
C TRP A 21 37.52 46.32 13.78
N TYR A 22 37.57 46.38 12.44
CA TYR A 22 37.26 45.22 11.61
C TYR A 22 38.21 44.05 11.88
N ASN A 23 39.49 44.32 12.12
CA ASN A 23 40.46 43.26 12.42
C ASN A 23 40.25 42.68 13.82
N GLN A 24 39.67 43.45 14.74
CA GLN A 24 39.44 43.04 16.13
C GLN A 24 38.09 42.34 16.31
N TYR A 25 37.09 42.67 15.49
CA TYR A 25 35.75 42.10 15.53
C TYR A 25 35.29 41.61 14.14
N PRO A 26 36.05 40.72 13.49
CA PRO A 26 35.89 40.42 12.06
C PRO A 26 34.59 39.68 11.72
N TYR A 27 33.96 39.03 12.69
CA TYR A 27 32.84 38.11 12.42
C TYR A 27 31.46 38.75 12.58
N TRP A 28 31.35 39.95 13.13
CA TRP A 28 30.05 40.54 13.45
C TRP A 28 29.95 42.04 13.18
N LEU A 29 31.05 42.79 13.20
CA LEU A 29 31.02 44.24 13.09
C LEU A 29 30.81 44.68 11.64
N GLU A 30 29.70 45.37 11.39
CA GLU A 30 29.35 45.93 10.09
C GLU A 30 29.23 47.45 10.19
N TYR A 31 29.47 48.16 9.07
CA TYR A 31 29.35 49.63 9.03
C TYR A 31 28.46 50.06 7.87
N SER A 32 27.48 50.91 8.16
CA SER A 32 26.61 51.52 7.16
C SER A 32 27.11 52.90 6.77
N ILE A 33 27.47 53.08 5.49
CA ILE A 33 27.87 54.39 4.94
C ILE A 33 26.72 55.38 5.02
N GLN A 34 25.52 54.96 4.62
CA GLN A 34 24.34 55.81 4.54
C GLN A 34 23.96 56.37 5.92
N LYS A 35 24.12 55.56 6.97
CA LYS A 35 23.75 55.94 8.34
C LYS A 35 24.93 56.46 9.16
N ASP A 36 26.17 56.37 8.67
CA ASP A 36 27.39 56.64 9.44
C ASP A 36 27.33 55.98 10.82
N ALA A 37 27.13 54.65 10.84
CA ALA A 37 26.89 53.88 12.06
C ALA A 37 27.38 52.44 11.93
N ALA A 38 27.83 51.87 13.05
CA ALA A 38 28.23 50.48 13.17
C ALA A 38 27.09 49.61 13.71
N TYR A 39 27.01 48.37 13.23
CA TYR A 39 25.99 47.38 13.55
C TYR A 39 26.65 46.04 13.86
N CYS A 40 25.90 45.17 14.54
CA CYS A 40 26.27 43.78 14.73
C CYS A 40 25.40 42.88 13.86
N LEU A 41 25.99 42.20 12.88
CA LEU A 41 25.29 41.31 11.95
C LEU A 41 24.52 40.21 12.69
N CYS A 42 25.17 39.53 13.65
CA CYS A 42 24.55 38.45 14.40
C CYS A 42 23.36 38.94 15.25
N CYS A 43 23.50 40.07 15.93
CA CYS A 43 22.44 40.63 16.76
C CYS A 43 21.31 41.26 15.94
N TYR A 44 21.61 41.77 14.73
CA TYR A 44 20.61 42.24 13.78
C TYR A 44 19.69 41.10 13.33
N LEU A 45 20.26 39.93 13.02
CA LEU A 45 19.52 38.75 12.56
C LEU A 45 18.80 37.99 13.68
N PHE A 46 19.40 37.89 14.87
CA PHE A 46 18.92 37.04 15.97
C PHE A 46 18.62 37.82 17.26
N LYS A 47 18.01 39.00 17.12
CA LYS A 47 17.69 39.90 18.24
C LYS A 47 17.04 39.12 19.40
N ALA A 48 17.65 39.18 20.59
CA ALA A 48 17.10 38.57 21.80
C ALA A 48 15.93 39.41 22.33
N GLU A 49 14.87 38.75 22.81
CA GLU A 49 13.71 39.41 23.41
C GLU A 49 14.04 40.04 24.77
N ASN A 50 15.02 39.49 25.48
CA ASN A 50 15.46 39.96 26.79
C ASN A 50 16.59 40.99 26.65
N ARG A 51 16.28 42.22 27.09
CA ARG A 51 17.10 43.44 26.94
C ARG A 51 18.22 43.54 27.98
N GLU A 52 19.14 42.59 28.01
CA GLU A 52 20.32 42.68 28.88
C GLU A 52 21.60 42.81 28.06
N GLY A 53 22.21 44.01 28.13
CA GLY A 53 23.57 44.27 27.63
C GLY A 53 23.63 44.95 26.25
N GLY A 54 23.42 46.27 26.23
CA GLY A 54 23.59 47.11 25.04
C GLY A 54 22.36 47.11 24.15
N GLY A 55 21.46 48.09 24.33
CA GLY A 55 20.18 48.20 23.64
C GLY A 55 20.26 48.30 22.11
N ASP A 56 19.20 48.81 21.49
CA ASP A 56 19.02 48.94 20.03
C ASP A 56 20.16 49.65 19.25
N ALA A 57 21.17 50.16 19.95
CA ALA A 57 22.40 50.75 19.42
C ALA A 57 23.11 49.87 18.38
N PHE A 58 23.28 48.56 18.58
CA PHE A 58 23.98 47.71 17.61
C PHE A 58 23.05 46.99 16.61
N THR A 59 21.74 47.28 16.63
CA THR A 59 20.74 46.62 15.78
C THR A 59 19.94 47.61 14.94
N SER A 60 18.97 48.33 15.51
CA SER A 60 18.09 49.23 14.76
C SER A 60 18.59 50.67 14.68
N VAL A 61 19.21 51.19 15.75
CA VAL A 61 19.63 52.60 15.87
C VAL A 61 20.99 52.83 15.20
N GLY A 62 21.95 51.93 15.42
CA GLY A 62 23.32 52.05 14.92
C GLY A 62 24.25 52.74 15.93
N PHE A 63 25.42 52.14 16.16
CA PHE A 63 26.41 52.62 17.11
C PHE A 63 27.28 53.68 16.45
N LYS A 64 27.35 54.87 17.07
CA LYS A 64 28.12 56.01 16.54
C LYS A 64 29.20 56.53 17.48
N ASN A 65 29.37 55.96 18.67
CA ASN A 65 30.32 56.50 19.65
C ASN A 65 31.76 56.09 19.33
N TRP A 66 32.41 56.83 18.43
CA TRP A 66 33.78 56.56 17.98
C TRP A 66 34.87 56.78 19.05
N LYS A 67 34.52 57.36 20.22
CA LYS A 67 35.44 57.54 21.35
C LYS A 67 35.58 56.28 22.20
N SER A 68 34.55 55.44 22.25
CA SER A 68 34.45 54.35 23.24
C SER A 68 34.62 52.99 22.58
N LYS A 69 35.88 52.54 22.43
CA LYS A 69 36.14 51.13 22.10
C LYS A 69 35.56 50.20 23.17
N LYS A 70 35.64 50.59 24.44
CA LYS A 70 35.12 49.82 25.58
C LYS A 70 33.65 49.41 25.40
N SER A 71 32.84 50.23 24.71
CA SER A 71 31.44 49.91 24.44
C SER A 71 31.25 48.77 23.43
N LEU A 72 32.22 48.51 22.55
CA LEU A 72 32.24 47.31 21.70
C LEU A 72 32.57 46.07 22.53
N ASP A 73 33.53 46.18 23.45
CA ASP A 73 33.89 45.10 24.37
C ASP A 73 32.72 44.76 25.33
N GLU A 74 32.03 45.79 25.84
CA GLU A 74 30.82 45.66 26.66
C GLU A 74 29.65 45.05 25.86
N HIS A 75 29.54 45.33 24.55
CA HIS A 75 28.54 44.70 23.68
C HIS A 75 28.79 43.19 23.53
N VAL A 76 30.05 42.77 23.35
CA VAL A 76 30.39 41.34 23.30
C VAL A 76 30.06 40.68 24.63
N GLY A 77 30.37 41.33 25.76
CA GLY A 77 30.02 40.86 27.09
C GLY A 77 30.64 39.50 27.46
N GLY A 78 30.05 38.81 28.45
CA GLY A 78 30.49 37.49 28.92
C GLY A 78 29.90 36.31 28.14
N LEU A 79 30.23 35.08 28.56
CA LEU A 79 29.89 33.82 27.87
C LEU A 79 28.39 33.65 27.52
N ASN A 80 27.48 34.21 28.32
CA ASN A 80 26.02 34.14 28.12
C ASN A 80 25.39 35.49 27.74
N SER A 81 26.18 36.43 27.22
CA SER A 81 25.64 37.70 26.75
C SER A 81 24.66 37.50 25.59
N ALA A 82 23.73 38.44 25.42
CA ALA A 82 22.82 38.45 24.28
C ALA A 82 23.59 38.39 22.93
N HIS A 83 24.77 39.02 22.86
CA HIS A 83 25.67 38.93 21.71
C HIS A 83 26.15 37.50 21.46
N ASN A 84 26.74 36.83 22.45
CA ASN A 84 27.30 35.49 22.27
C ASN A 84 26.21 34.45 21.98
N VAL A 85 25.01 34.62 22.53
CA VAL A 85 23.83 33.82 22.16
C VAL A 85 23.45 34.04 20.69
N ALA A 86 23.43 35.30 20.22
CA ALA A 86 23.14 35.62 18.83
C ALA A 86 24.22 35.09 17.87
N VAL A 87 25.50 35.19 18.25
CA VAL A 87 26.63 34.61 17.49
C VAL A 87 26.50 33.10 17.39
N SER A 88 26.16 32.41 18.48
CA SER A 88 25.91 30.96 18.48
C SER A 88 24.75 30.57 17.53
N LYS A 89 23.64 31.31 17.57
CA LYS A 89 22.53 31.12 16.61
C LYS A 89 22.96 31.34 15.16
N CYS A 90 23.77 32.36 14.91
CA CYS A 90 24.32 32.66 13.59
C CYS A 90 25.24 31.54 13.09
N GLN A 91 26.11 31.01 13.96
CA GLN A 91 26.98 29.88 13.64
C GLN A 91 26.17 28.61 13.34
N ASN A 92 25.10 28.35 14.09
CA ASN A 92 24.21 27.22 13.84
C ASN A 92 23.48 27.36 12.48
N LEU A 93 23.03 28.56 12.13
CA LEU A 93 22.43 28.82 10.81
C LEU A 93 23.43 28.56 9.67
N MET A 94 24.71 28.92 9.85
CA MET A 94 25.75 28.71 8.85
C MET A 94 26.20 27.24 8.74
N LYS A 95 25.94 26.40 9.75
CA LYS A 95 26.21 24.95 9.73
C LYS A 95 25.03 24.18 9.11
N GLN A 96 24.81 24.37 7.81
CA GLN A 96 23.71 23.73 7.08
C GLN A 96 23.73 22.19 7.16
N GLU A 97 24.90 21.57 7.35
CA GLU A 97 25.08 20.12 7.54
C GLU A 97 24.33 19.57 8.76
N GLN A 98 24.01 20.41 9.75
CA GLN A 98 23.27 20.04 10.96
C GLN A 98 21.78 20.40 10.89
N SER A 99 21.29 20.84 9.74
CA SER A 99 19.87 21.16 9.57
C SER A 99 19.03 19.89 9.69
N ILE A 100 17.80 20.02 10.22
CA ILE A 100 16.85 18.90 10.32
C ILE A 100 16.61 18.28 8.94
N GLN A 101 16.57 19.10 7.89
CA GLN A 101 16.42 18.64 6.51
C GLN A 101 17.61 17.77 6.08
N THR A 102 18.85 18.19 6.32
CA THR A 102 20.04 17.41 5.99
C THR A 102 20.18 16.15 6.85
N VAL A 103 19.71 16.15 8.10
CA VAL A 103 19.66 14.96 8.97
C VAL A 103 18.60 13.95 8.50
N LEU A 104 17.44 14.43 8.02
CA LEU A 104 16.39 13.59 7.44
C LEU A 104 16.79 13.04 6.06
N GLU A 105 17.37 13.87 5.20
CA GLU A 105 17.97 13.47 3.91
C GLU A 105 19.20 12.56 4.13
N GLY A 106 19.88 12.73 5.27
CA GLY A 106 21.01 11.94 5.75
C GLY A 106 20.65 10.55 6.30
N GLN A 107 19.40 10.08 6.20
CA GLN A 107 19.14 8.65 6.17
C GLN A 107 19.96 8.07 5.00
N SER A 108 21.10 7.48 5.33
CA SER A 108 22.18 7.24 4.38
C SER A 108 21.68 6.58 3.09
N LYS A 109 22.26 6.96 1.94
CA LYS A 109 22.04 6.28 0.65
C LYS A 109 22.16 4.75 0.78
N ARG A 110 22.99 4.27 1.72
CA ARG A 110 23.11 2.85 2.09
C ARG A 110 21.83 2.29 2.72
N SER A 111 21.18 3.01 3.62
CA SER A 111 19.89 2.62 4.21
C SER A 111 18.76 2.57 3.18
N GLN A 112 18.71 3.55 2.27
CA GLN A 112 17.74 3.55 1.16
C GLN A 112 17.96 2.37 0.22
N ASN A 113 19.22 2.11 -0.16
CA ASN A 113 19.58 0.98 -1.00
C ASN A 113 19.26 -0.36 -0.31
N ALA A 114 19.55 -0.49 0.98
CA ALA A 114 19.22 -1.68 1.76
C ALA A 114 17.71 -1.93 1.83
N TYR A 115 16.91 -0.87 2.03
CA TYR A 115 15.46 -0.96 2.01
C TYR A 115 14.93 -1.36 0.63
N ARG A 116 15.42 -0.72 -0.45
CA ARG A 116 15.05 -1.07 -1.83
C ARG A 116 15.36 -2.54 -2.13
N LEU A 117 16.55 -3.01 -1.77
CA LEU A 117 16.94 -4.40 -1.99
C LEU A 117 16.03 -5.38 -1.23
N ARG A 118 15.70 -5.07 0.03
CA ARG A 118 14.74 -5.86 0.82
C ARG A 118 13.35 -5.89 0.19
N LEU A 119 12.85 -4.72 -0.24
CA LEU A 119 11.55 -4.60 -0.88
C LEU A 119 11.52 -5.37 -2.20
N THR A 120 12.56 -5.28 -3.03
CA THR A 120 12.69 -6.05 -4.27
C THR A 120 12.65 -7.55 -4.00
N ALA A 121 13.42 -8.05 -3.03
CA ALA A 121 13.40 -9.46 -2.66
C ALA A 121 12.01 -9.91 -2.18
N THR A 122 11.32 -9.07 -1.40
CA THR A 122 9.95 -9.33 -0.94
C THR A 122 8.98 -9.38 -2.12
N VAL A 123 9.00 -8.40 -3.02
CA VAL A 123 8.15 -8.35 -4.22
C VAL A 123 8.39 -9.57 -5.11
N ASP A 124 9.64 -9.98 -5.31
CA ASP A 124 9.95 -11.16 -6.13
C ASP A 124 9.39 -12.46 -5.53
N CYS A 125 9.48 -12.64 -4.20
CA CYS A 125 8.82 -13.76 -3.52
C CYS A 125 7.29 -13.72 -3.70
N ILE A 126 6.66 -12.56 -3.49
CA ILE A 126 5.21 -12.39 -3.62
C ILE A 126 4.77 -12.72 -5.04
N ARG A 127 5.45 -12.16 -6.06
CA ARG A 127 5.17 -12.43 -7.47
C ARG A 127 5.29 -13.90 -7.83
N PHE A 128 6.30 -14.59 -7.29
CA PHE A 128 6.45 -16.04 -7.50
C PHE A 128 5.25 -16.80 -6.93
N ILE A 129 4.90 -16.53 -5.68
CA ILE A 129 3.80 -17.21 -4.98
C ILE A 129 2.46 -16.95 -5.69
N LEU A 130 2.18 -15.70 -6.09
CA LEU A 130 0.98 -15.33 -6.83
C LEU A 130 0.89 -16.07 -8.18
N ARG A 131 2.00 -16.13 -8.93
CA ARG A 131 2.04 -16.83 -10.23
C ARG A 131 1.80 -18.32 -10.12
N GLN A 132 2.23 -18.93 -9.02
CA GLN A 132 2.05 -20.37 -8.78
C GLN A 132 0.72 -20.69 -8.08
N GLY A 133 -0.05 -19.68 -7.65
CA GLY A 133 -1.27 -19.88 -6.87
C GLY A 133 -1.01 -20.53 -5.50
N LEU A 134 0.17 -20.30 -4.92
CA LEU A 134 0.56 -20.91 -3.65
C LEU A 134 0.02 -20.13 -2.46
N ALA A 135 -0.29 -20.83 -1.37
CA ALA A 135 -0.59 -20.17 -0.10
C ALA A 135 0.66 -19.43 0.39
N PHE A 136 0.52 -18.19 0.88
CA PHE A 136 1.66 -17.41 1.36
C PHE A 136 2.23 -17.94 2.67
N ARG A 137 1.31 -18.34 3.56
CA ARG A 137 1.56 -18.62 4.96
C ARG A 137 1.55 -20.11 5.22
N GLY A 138 2.36 -20.53 6.17
CA GLY A 138 2.36 -21.87 6.72
C GLY A 138 1.50 -21.92 7.99
N ASN A 139 1.40 -23.12 8.56
CA ASN A 139 0.64 -23.31 9.79
C ASN A 139 1.39 -22.80 11.03
N ASP A 140 2.73 -22.71 10.96
CA ASP A 140 3.60 -22.21 12.02
C ASP A 140 4.78 -21.44 11.44
N GLU A 141 4.82 -20.12 11.66
CA GLU A 141 5.89 -19.22 11.20
C GLU A 141 6.97 -18.95 12.26
N SER A 142 6.93 -19.64 13.40
CA SER A 142 7.92 -19.51 14.48
C SER A 142 9.33 -19.91 14.01
N GLU A 143 10.36 -19.39 14.67
CA GLU A 143 11.75 -19.67 14.28
C GLU A 143 12.15 -21.15 14.45
N GLY A 144 11.46 -21.89 15.32
CA GLY A 144 11.68 -23.32 15.54
C GLY A 144 10.96 -24.24 14.54
N SER A 145 10.11 -23.69 13.67
CA SER A 145 9.38 -24.48 12.68
C SER A 145 10.30 -24.95 11.55
N SER A 146 10.14 -26.20 11.13
CA SER A 146 10.83 -26.75 9.96
C SER A 146 10.28 -26.25 8.62
N ASN A 147 9.10 -25.65 8.62
CA ASN A 147 8.50 -25.01 7.46
C ASN A 147 7.65 -23.82 7.91
N ARG A 148 8.18 -22.62 7.68
CA ARG A 148 7.58 -21.35 8.10
C ARG A 148 6.59 -20.78 7.10
N GLY A 149 6.18 -21.55 6.10
CA GLY A 149 5.32 -21.11 5.02
C GLY A 149 6.07 -20.64 3.79
N ASN A 150 5.38 -20.67 2.64
CA ASN A 150 6.01 -20.48 1.35
C ASN A 150 6.71 -19.12 1.21
N PHE A 151 6.16 -18.04 1.77
CA PHE A 151 6.80 -16.73 1.71
C PHE A 151 8.12 -16.69 2.48
N LEU A 152 8.13 -17.14 3.73
CA LEU A 152 9.32 -17.07 4.57
C LEU A 152 10.40 -18.03 4.09
N GLU A 153 10.02 -19.24 3.66
CA GLU A 153 10.96 -20.21 3.09
C GLU A 153 11.54 -19.74 1.76
N LEU A 154 10.73 -19.12 0.89
CA LEU A 154 11.23 -18.57 -0.36
C LEU A 154 12.14 -17.35 -0.15
N LEU A 155 11.80 -16.47 0.81
CA LEU A 155 12.65 -15.34 1.17
C LEU A 155 13.98 -15.80 1.77
N ARG A 156 13.96 -16.84 2.60
CA ARG A 156 15.17 -17.49 3.12
C ARG A 156 15.99 -18.12 2.00
N PHE A 157 15.35 -18.85 1.09
CA PHE A 157 16.01 -19.40 -0.09
C PHE A 157 16.72 -18.31 -0.91
N LEU A 158 16.07 -17.16 -1.16
CA LEU A 158 16.71 -16.04 -1.85
C LEU A 158 17.89 -15.44 -1.07
N ALA A 159 17.78 -15.35 0.25
CA ALA A 159 18.87 -14.90 1.11
C ALA A 159 20.07 -15.86 1.04
N ASP A 160 19.85 -17.17 1.18
CA ASP A 160 20.90 -18.19 1.17
C ASP A 160 21.71 -18.20 -0.14
N HIS A 161 21.13 -17.71 -1.24
CA HIS A 161 21.78 -17.63 -2.55
C HIS A 161 22.28 -16.23 -2.93
N ASN A 162 22.07 -15.22 -2.08
CA ASN A 162 22.48 -13.85 -2.36
C ASN A 162 22.87 -13.10 -1.08
N VAL A 163 24.18 -12.97 -0.86
CA VAL A 163 24.80 -12.30 0.31
C VAL A 163 24.28 -10.87 0.51
N MET A 164 23.96 -10.15 -0.58
CA MET A 164 23.44 -8.78 -0.46
C MET A 164 22.00 -8.78 0.09
N ILE A 165 21.17 -9.74 -0.32
CA ILE A 165 19.81 -9.92 0.18
C ILE A 165 19.85 -10.44 1.62
N GLU A 166 20.67 -11.45 1.88
CA GLU A 166 20.90 -12.03 3.21
C GLU A 166 21.21 -10.95 4.24
N GLY A 167 22.15 -10.05 3.95
CA GLY A 167 22.52 -8.95 4.82
C GLY A 167 21.44 -7.88 5.07
N VAL A 168 20.27 -7.96 4.43
CA VAL A 168 19.19 -6.97 4.60
C VAL A 168 17.83 -7.54 4.95
N VAL A 169 17.58 -8.85 4.88
CA VAL A 169 16.24 -9.46 5.14
C VAL A 169 16.17 -10.18 6.50
N LEU A 170 14.98 -10.62 6.90
CA LEU A 170 14.74 -11.47 8.08
C LEU A 170 15.36 -10.90 9.37
N GLN A 171 16.36 -11.59 9.95
CA GLN A 171 17.04 -11.19 11.19
C GLN A 171 18.01 -10.03 10.97
N ASN A 172 18.50 -9.83 9.75
CA ASN A 172 19.40 -8.75 9.37
C ASN A 172 18.66 -7.43 9.02
N ALA A 173 17.33 -7.46 8.98
CA ALA A 173 16.52 -6.26 8.80
C ALA A 173 16.39 -5.46 10.11
N PRO A 174 16.44 -4.11 10.06
CA PRO A 174 16.35 -3.27 11.24
C PRO A 174 14.94 -3.30 11.85
N SER A 175 14.87 -3.74 13.10
CA SER A 175 13.66 -3.72 13.95
C SER A 175 12.42 -4.24 13.22
N ASN A 176 11.44 -3.36 12.94
CA ASN A 176 10.15 -3.70 12.37
C ASN A 176 10.12 -3.68 10.83
N MET A 177 11.22 -3.30 10.17
CA MET A 177 11.27 -3.20 8.70
C MET A 177 11.54 -4.54 8.01
N LYS A 178 11.04 -5.64 8.56
CA LYS A 178 11.26 -6.99 8.01
C LYS A 178 10.41 -7.26 6.75
N LEU A 179 9.31 -6.52 6.56
CA LEU A 179 8.32 -6.70 5.48
C LEU A 179 7.65 -8.09 5.47
N VAL A 180 7.71 -8.82 6.60
CA VAL A 180 7.12 -10.16 6.74
C VAL A 180 5.72 -10.14 7.34
N ALA A 181 5.23 -8.98 7.78
CA ALA A 181 3.92 -8.88 8.44
C ALA A 181 2.77 -9.11 7.45
N PRO A 182 1.67 -9.75 7.87
CA PRO A 182 0.53 -10.05 6.99
C PRO A 182 -0.04 -8.82 6.29
N GLU A 183 -0.25 -7.73 7.03
CA GLU A 183 -0.83 -6.50 6.47
C GLU A 183 0.10 -5.86 5.42
N ILE A 184 1.41 -5.83 5.67
CA ILE A 184 2.39 -5.32 4.68
C ILE A 184 2.37 -6.15 3.39
N GLN A 185 2.27 -7.48 3.51
CA GLN A 185 2.19 -8.33 2.32
C GLN A 185 0.89 -8.12 1.56
N LYS A 186 -0.24 -7.94 2.25
CA LYS A 186 -1.51 -7.61 1.60
C LYS A 186 -1.45 -6.27 0.86
N ASP A 187 -0.78 -5.27 1.43
CA ASP A 187 -0.57 -3.98 0.76
C ASP A 187 0.24 -4.14 -0.53
N ILE A 188 1.31 -4.94 -0.49
CA ILE A 188 2.13 -5.22 -1.69
C ILE A 188 1.32 -6.04 -2.72
N ILE A 189 0.54 -7.03 -2.28
CA ILE A 189 -0.34 -7.81 -3.17
C ILE A 189 -1.38 -6.90 -3.83
N ALA A 190 -1.95 -5.93 -3.09
CA ALA A 190 -2.88 -4.96 -3.64
C ALA A 190 -2.21 -4.07 -4.70
N ALA A 191 -0.96 -3.67 -4.49
CA ALA A 191 -0.17 -2.95 -5.48
C ALA A 191 0.11 -3.81 -6.72
N ASP A 192 0.53 -5.07 -6.55
CA ASP A 192 0.75 -6.03 -7.65
C ASP A 192 -0.54 -6.26 -8.45
N ALA A 193 -1.69 -6.37 -7.78
CA ALA A 193 -3.00 -6.50 -8.42
C ALA A 193 -3.35 -5.24 -9.23
N ALA A 194 -3.14 -4.04 -8.66
CA ALA A 194 -3.37 -2.78 -9.35
C ALA A 194 -2.49 -2.65 -10.61
N GLU A 195 -1.20 -2.96 -10.51
CA GLU A 195 -0.28 -2.95 -11.65
C GLU A 195 -0.64 -3.98 -12.72
N THR A 196 -1.10 -5.17 -12.30
CA THR A 196 -1.58 -6.20 -13.22
C THR A 196 -2.81 -5.73 -13.98
N THR A 197 -3.77 -5.12 -13.28
CA THR A 197 -4.98 -4.56 -13.90
C THR A 197 -4.65 -3.40 -14.83
N ASN A 198 -3.75 -2.49 -14.42
CA ASN A 198 -3.25 -1.42 -15.29
C ASN A 198 -2.66 -2.01 -16.58
N LYS A 199 -1.88 -3.09 -16.47
CA LYS A 199 -1.30 -3.74 -17.65
C LYS A 199 -2.32 -4.38 -18.57
N ILE A 200 -3.39 -4.97 -18.01
CA ILE A 200 -4.52 -5.50 -18.76
C ILE A 200 -5.23 -4.36 -19.52
N MET A 201 -5.45 -3.22 -18.87
CA MET A 201 -6.09 -2.06 -19.50
C MET A 201 -5.22 -1.46 -20.60
N GLU A 202 -3.90 -1.39 -20.42
CA GLU A 202 -2.96 -0.99 -21.47
C GLU A 202 -2.95 -1.95 -22.68
N GLU A 203 -3.05 -3.26 -22.42
CA GLU A 203 -3.11 -4.30 -23.45
C GLU A 203 -4.40 -4.17 -24.27
N LEU A 204 -5.52 -3.93 -23.58
CA LEU A 204 -6.84 -3.70 -24.19
C LEU A 204 -6.91 -2.38 -24.97
N GLY A 205 -6.36 -1.29 -24.41
CA GLY A 205 -6.44 0.05 -25.00
C GLY A 205 -7.88 0.48 -25.29
N ASP A 206 -8.13 0.90 -26.53
CA ASP A 206 -9.44 1.32 -27.03
C ASP A 206 -10.19 0.21 -27.81
N GLU A 207 -9.65 -1.00 -27.82
CA GLU A 207 -10.21 -2.12 -28.60
C GLU A 207 -11.58 -2.58 -28.09
N LEU A 208 -12.30 -3.29 -28.97
CA LEU A 208 -13.56 -3.93 -28.62
C LEU A 208 -13.30 -5.20 -27.79
N PHE A 209 -14.21 -5.50 -26.87
CA PHE A 209 -14.06 -6.66 -25.98
C PHE A 209 -15.38 -7.41 -25.78
N SER A 210 -15.26 -8.63 -25.28
CA SER A 210 -16.36 -9.45 -24.79
C SER A 210 -16.21 -9.64 -23.29
N LEU A 211 -17.35 -9.77 -22.62
CA LEU A 211 -17.45 -9.92 -21.17
C LEU A 211 -17.85 -11.36 -20.86
N LEU A 212 -17.08 -12.04 -20.01
CA LEU A 212 -17.45 -13.32 -19.43
C LEU A 212 -17.69 -13.10 -17.94
N VAL A 213 -18.86 -13.50 -17.46
CA VAL A 213 -19.22 -13.36 -16.04
C VAL A 213 -19.75 -14.68 -15.51
N ASP A 214 -19.28 -15.02 -14.32
CA ASP A 214 -19.73 -16.20 -13.58
C ASP A 214 -20.08 -15.79 -12.14
N GLU A 215 -21.16 -16.36 -11.62
CA GLU A 215 -21.62 -16.13 -10.25
C GLU A 215 -21.29 -17.35 -9.39
N SER A 216 -20.74 -17.10 -8.21
CA SER A 216 -20.44 -18.16 -7.26
C SER A 216 -20.68 -17.72 -5.82
N HIS A 217 -20.95 -18.70 -4.97
CA HIS A 217 -21.14 -18.49 -3.53
C HIS A 217 -19.84 -18.78 -2.78
N ASP A 218 -19.36 -17.82 -2.00
CA ASP A 218 -18.18 -18.05 -1.17
C ASP A 218 -18.49 -18.85 0.10
N VAL A 219 -17.42 -19.29 0.79
CA VAL A 219 -17.52 -20.09 2.02
C VAL A 219 -18.26 -19.39 3.17
N SER A 220 -18.38 -18.06 3.12
CA SER A 220 -19.09 -17.26 4.12
C SER A 220 -20.58 -17.07 3.77
N GLY A 221 -21.02 -17.66 2.66
CA GLY A 221 -22.38 -17.53 2.20
C GLY A 221 -22.67 -16.24 1.43
N LYS A 222 -21.63 -15.59 0.88
CA LYS A 222 -21.79 -14.35 0.12
C LYS A 222 -21.66 -14.62 -1.37
N GLU A 223 -22.50 -13.96 -2.14
CA GLU A 223 -22.47 -14.05 -3.60
C GLU A 223 -21.33 -13.18 -4.15
N GLN A 224 -20.60 -13.76 -5.09
CA GLN A 224 -19.42 -13.18 -5.73
C GLN A 224 -19.57 -13.33 -7.25
N MET A 225 -19.15 -12.29 -7.96
CA MET A 225 -19.21 -12.23 -9.42
C MET A 225 -17.78 -12.15 -9.97
N ALA A 226 -17.35 -13.20 -10.66
CA ALA A 226 -16.06 -13.20 -11.37
C ALA A 226 -16.23 -12.54 -12.74
N VAL A 227 -15.34 -11.59 -13.04
CA VAL A 227 -15.40 -10.80 -14.27
C VAL A 227 -14.13 -11.02 -15.08
N ILE A 228 -14.29 -11.48 -16.33
CA ILE A 228 -13.19 -11.74 -17.26
C ILE A 228 -13.46 -10.97 -18.56
N LEU A 229 -12.42 -10.33 -19.08
CA LEU A 229 -12.43 -9.67 -20.38
C LEU A 229 -11.81 -10.58 -21.43
N ARG A 230 -12.48 -10.73 -22.57
CA ARG A 230 -11.97 -11.45 -23.73
C ARG A 230 -11.84 -10.51 -24.92
N PHE A 231 -10.65 -10.36 -25.47
CA PHE A 231 -10.39 -9.43 -26.57
C PHE A 231 -9.25 -9.92 -27.46
N VAL A 232 -9.03 -9.24 -28.59
CA VAL A 232 -7.91 -9.51 -29.49
C VAL A 232 -6.78 -8.55 -29.13
N ASN A 233 -5.61 -9.09 -28.78
CA ASN A 233 -4.45 -8.26 -28.45
C ASN A 233 -3.79 -7.68 -29.71
N LYS A 234 -2.79 -6.83 -29.53
CA LYS A 234 -2.05 -6.17 -30.63
C LYS A 234 -1.34 -7.15 -31.58
N GLN A 235 -1.16 -8.40 -31.17
CA GLN A 235 -0.57 -9.47 -31.99
C GLN A 235 -1.63 -10.24 -32.80
N GLY A 236 -2.91 -9.89 -32.70
CA GLY A 236 -4.01 -10.58 -33.37
C GLY A 236 -4.46 -11.86 -32.65
N SER A 237 -3.99 -12.10 -31.43
CA SER A 237 -4.34 -13.29 -30.64
C SER A 237 -5.52 -13.00 -29.72
N ILE A 238 -6.45 -13.96 -29.63
CA ILE A 238 -7.53 -13.91 -28.64
C ILE A 238 -6.93 -14.16 -27.26
N VAL A 239 -7.15 -13.23 -26.34
CA VAL A 239 -6.70 -13.33 -24.95
C VAL A 239 -7.88 -13.17 -23.99
N GLU A 240 -7.78 -13.86 -22.86
CA GLU A 240 -8.71 -13.76 -21.75
C GLU A 240 -7.95 -13.24 -20.54
N ARG A 241 -8.47 -12.16 -19.93
CA ARG A 241 -7.85 -11.47 -18.80
C ARG A 241 -8.86 -11.38 -17.67
N PHE A 242 -8.55 -12.06 -16.57
CA PHE A 242 -9.31 -11.92 -15.32
C PHE A 242 -9.17 -10.48 -14.82
N LEU A 243 -10.32 -9.83 -14.56
CA LEU A 243 -10.36 -8.44 -14.14
C LEU A 243 -10.58 -8.30 -12.63
N ALA A 244 -11.65 -8.92 -12.11
CA ALA A 244 -12.01 -8.77 -10.71
C ALA A 244 -12.94 -9.88 -10.22
N VAL A 245 -12.93 -10.12 -8.91
CA VAL A 245 -14.06 -10.71 -8.18
C VAL A 245 -14.78 -9.57 -7.48
N VAL A 246 -16.07 -9.43 -7.75
CA VAL A 246 -16.91 -8.37 -7.18
C VAL A 246 -17.92 -8.99 -6.24
N HIS A 247 -17.95 -8.53 -5.00
CA HIS A 247 -19.00 -8.93 -4.07
C HIS A 247 -20.32 -8.26 -4.43
N VAL A 248 -21.37 -9.06 -4.58
CA VAL A 248 -22.71 -8.57 -4.90
C VAL A 248 -23.64 -8.94 -3.76
N LYS A 249 -24.36 -7.96 -3.20
CA LYS A 249 -25.27 -8.19 -2.06
C LYS A 249 -26.51 -8.99 -2.47
N GLU A 250 -26.95 -8.82 -3.71
CA GLU A 250 -28.12 -9.46 -4.28
C GLU A 250 -27.80 -9.95 -5.69
N THR A 251 -28.24 -11.15 -6.06
CA THR A 251 -28.02 -11.70 -7.41
C THR A 251 -29.07 -11.23 -8.42
N THR A 252 -29.74 -10.11 -8.15
CA THR A 252 -30.68 -9.53 -9.12
C THR A 252 -29.90 -8.97 -10.30
N SER A 253 -30.45 -9.09 -11.51
CA SER A 253 -29.85 -8.56 -12.74
C SER A 253 -29.48 -7.07 -12.66
N LEU A 254 -30.28 -6.28 -11.94
CA LEU A 254 -30.01 -4.86 -11.69
C LEU A 254 -28.79 -4.66 -10.79
N SER A 255 -28.67 -5.42 -9.70
CA SER A 255 -27.51 -5.34 -8.82
C SER A 255 -26.23 -5.80 -9.53
N LEU A 256 -26.32 -6.83 -10.37
CA LEU A 256 -25.20 -7.32 -11.18
C LEU A 256 -24.76 -6.27 -12.20
N LYS A 257 -25.72 -5.62 -12.89
CA LYS A 257 -25.42 -4.52 -13.81
C LYS A 257 -24.77 -3.35 -13.10
N ALA A 258 -25.30 -2.92 -11.96
CA ALA A 258 -24.74 -1.82 -11.19
C ALA A 258 -23.30 -2.11 -10.71
N ALA A 259 -23.04 -3.35 -10.27
CA ALA A 259 -21.70 -3.80 -9.89
C ALA A 259 -20.73 -3.78 -11.09
N LEU A 260 -21.18 -4.20 -12.27
CA LEU A 260 -20.39 -4.10 -13.51
C LEU A 260 -20.16 -2.65 -13.94
N GLU A 261 -21.15 -1.77 -13.82
CA GLU A 261 -21.02 -0.33 -14.11
C GLU A 261 -19.98 0.33 -13.21
N GLU A 262 -20.01 0.06 -11.91
CA GLU A 262 -19.03 0.56 -10.95
C GLU A 262 -17.62 0.07 -11.31
N LEU A 263 -17.47 -1.24 -11.58
CA LEU A 263 -16.21 -1.82 -12.01
C LEU A 263 -15.70 -1.19 -13.32
N PHE A 264 -16.58 -1.00 -14.30
CA PHE A 264 -16.22 -0.39 -15.58
C PHE A 264 -15.83 1.07 -15.40
N CYS A 265 -16.53 1.82 -14.56
CA CYS A 265 -16.19 3.20 -14.23
C CYS A 265 -14.79 3.30 -13.62
N ASN A 266 -14.47 2.43 -12.65
CA ASN A 266 -13.16 2.38 -11.99
C ASN A 266 -12.00 2.11 -12.97
N HIS A 267 -12.28 1.39 -14.06
CA HIS A 267 -11.30 1.05 -15.10
C HIS A 267 -11.47 1.83 -16.41
N LYS A 268 -12.33 2.86 -16.43
CA LYS A 268 -12.65 3.67 -17.62
C LYS A 268 -13.11 2.84 -18.83
N LEU A 269 -13.79 1.73 -18.58
CA LEU A 269 -14.43 0.90 -19.59
C LEU A 269 -15.85 1.41 -19.88
N SER A 270 -16.35 1.10 -21.06
CA SER A 270 -17.70 1.48 -21.48
C SER A 270 -18.41 0.31 -22.13
N PHE A 271 -19.70 0.13 -21.81
CA PHE A 271 -20.55 -0.85 -22.48
C PHE A 271 -20.66 -0.62 -23.98
N SER A 272 -20.46 0.60 -24.48
CA SER A 272 -20.46 0.90 -25.93
C SER A 272 -19.44 0.09 -26.74
N ARG A 273 -18.33 -0.32 -26.11
CA ARG A 273 -17.25 -1.13 -26.70
C ARG A 273 -17.47 -2.63 -26.57
N LEU A 274 -18.48 -3.04 -25.81
CA LEU A 274 -18.80 -4.45 -25.62
C LEU A 274 -19.36 -5.06 -26.90
N ARG A 275 -18.88 -6.25 -27.29
CA ARG A 275 -19.34 -7.00 -28.47
C ARG A 275 -19.79 -8.42 -28.16
N GLY A 276 -19.43 -8.94 -26.98
CA GLY A 276 -19.85 -10.28 -26.56
C GLY A 276 -20.22 -10.32 -25.09
N GLN A 277 -21.18 -11.19 -24.75
CA GLN A 277 -21.70 -11.43 -23.41
C GLN A 277 -21.76 -12.94 -23.18
N GLY A 278 -20.87 -13.47 -22.34
CA GLY A 278 -20.80 -14.90 -22.01
C GLY A 278 -21.21 -15.14 -20.57
N TYR A 279 -22.41 -15.68 -20.37
CA TYR A 279 -22.99 -15.95 -19.04
C TYR A 279 -23.64 -17.34 -18.99
N ASP A 280 -23.96 -17.80 -17.79
CA ASP A 280 -24.82 -18.98 -17.60
C ASP A 280 -26.28 -18.71 -18.06
N GLY A 281 -27.12 -19.73 -17.87
CA GLY A 281 -28.53 -19.72 -18.25
C GLY A 281 -29.46 -19.29 -17.12
N ALA A 282 -28.92 -18.79 -16.01
CA ALA A 282 -29.73 -18.36 -14.88
C ALA A 282 -30.68 -17.24 -15.31
N SER A 283 -31.86 -17.19 -14.71
CA SER A 283 -32.89 -16.19 -15.06
C SER A 283 -32.37 -14.75 -14.94
N ASN A 284 -31.52 -14.50 -13.96
CA ASN A 284 -30.94 -13.19 -13.71
C ASN A 284 -29.84 -12.82 -14.72
N MET A 285 -29.27 -13.81 -15.43
CA MET A 285 -28.27 -13.62 -16.46
C MET A 285 -28.89 -13.58 -17.87
N GLN A 286 -29.56 -14.66 -18.29
CA GLN A 286 -30.09 -14.83 -19.64
C GLN A 286 -31.50 -14.24 -19.85
N GLY A 287 -32.24 -13.94 -18.79
CA GLY A 287 -33.65 -13.55 -18.83
C GLY A 287 -33.98 -12.52 -19.92
N GLU A 288 -35.06 -12.77 -20.66
CA GLU A 288 -35.43 -12.01 -21.87
C GLU A 288 -35.71 -10.53 -21.62
N PHE A 289 -36.39 -10.21 -20.51
CA PHE A 289 -36.82 -8.84 -20.22
C PHE A 289 -35.96 -8.16 -19.15
N ASN A 290 -35.58 -8.95 -18.14
CA ASN A 290 -34.93 -8.50 -16.91
C ASN A 290 -33.66 -9.30 -16.61
N GLY A 291 -33.09 -10.07 -17.55
CA GLY A 291 -31.76 -10.65 -17.35
C GLY A 291 -30.67 -9.61 -17.59
N LEU A 292 -29.48 -9.83 -17.02
CA LEU A 292 -28.30 -9.00 -17.24
C LEU A 292 -28.02 -8.80 -18.73
N LYS A 293 -28.14 -9.88 -19.52
CA LYS A 293 -28.10 -9.87 -20.97
C LYS A 293 -29.02 -8.80 -21.57
N ALA A 294 -30.30 -8.83 -21.21
CA ALA A 294 -31.30 -7.94 -21.78
C ALA A 294 -31.05 -6.48 -21.36
N LEU A 295 -30.63 -6.25 -20.11
CA LEU A 295 -30.33 -4.92 -19.63
C LEU A 295 -29.12 -4.29 -20.35
N ILE A 296 -28.07 -5.07 -20.59
CA ILE A 296 -26.90 -4.59 -21.34
C ILE A 296 -27.25 -4.39 -22.82
N LEU A 297 -28.05 -5.28 -23.44
CA LEU A 297 -28.47 -5.14 -24.84
C LEU A 297 -29.35 -3.91 -25.09
N LYS A 298 -30.14 -3.47 -24.08
CA LYS A 298 -30.91 -2.22 -24.17
C LYS A 298 -30.01 -0.99 -24.28
N GLU A 299 -28.83 -1.03 -23.66
CA GLU A 299 -27.84 0.06 -23.68
C GLU A 299 -26.89 -0.04 -24.88
N ASN A 300 -26.52 -1.26 -25.26
CA ASN A 300 -25.68 -1.56 -26.41
C ASN A 300 -26.21 -2.75 -27.21
N SER A 301 -26.90 -2.44 -28.31
CA SER A 301 -27.47 -3.42 -29.23
C SER A 301 -26.44 -4.18 -30.07
N SER A 302 -25.15 -3.79 -30.04
CA SER A 302 -24.07 -4.46 -30.80
C SER A 302 -23.49 -5.68 -30.08
N GLY A 303 -23.94 -5.98 -28.86
CA GLY A 303 -23.48 -7.15 -28.11
C GLY A 303 -24.09 -8.46 -28.60
N TYR A 304 -23.30 -9.52 -28.66
CA TYR A 304 -23.78 -10.88 -28.93
C TYR A 304 -23.73 -11.74 -27.66
N TYR A 305 -24.84 -12.42 -27.35
CA TYR A 305 -24.91 -13.31 -26.19
C TYR A 305 -24.51 -14.75 -26.55
N VAL A 306 -23.63 -15.32 -25.75
CA VAL A 306 -23.22 -16.73 -25.80
C VAL A 306 -23.57 -17.38 -24.47
N HIS A 307 -24.37 -18.44 -24.52
CA HIS A 307 -24.69 -19.23 -23.34
C HIS A 307 -23.52 -20.14 -22.97
N CYS A 308 -23.24 -20.29 -21.68
CA CYS A 308 -22.16 -21.14 -21.19
C CYS A 308 -22.35 -22.61 -21.59
N PHE A 309 -21.52 -23.11 -22.51
CA PHE A 309 -21.58 -24.50 -22.98
C PHE A 309 -21.30 -25.52 -21.88
N ALA A 310 -20.42 -25.20 -20.92
CA ALA A 310 -20.14 -26.09 -19.79
C ALA A 310 -21.38 -26.29 -18.91
N HIS A 311 -22.09 -25.20 -18.61
CA HIS A 311 -23.35 -25.25 -17.89
C HIS A 311 -24.43 -26.01 -18.69
N GLN A 312 -24.52 -25.79 -20.01
CA GLN A 312 -25.44 -26.56 -20.87
C GLN A 312 -25.16 -28.06 -20.84
N LEU A 313 -23.89 -28.45 -20.99
CA LEU A 313 -23.49 -29.85 -20.97
C LEU A 313 -23.82 -30.48 -19.62
N GLN A 314 -23.54 -29.76 -18.53
CA GLN A 314 -23.88 -30.20 -17.18
C GLN A 314 -25.38 -30.44 -17.02
N LEU A 315 -26.22 -29.50 -17.47
CA LEU A 315 -27.68 -29.66 -17.42
C LEU A 315 -28.16 -30.89 -18.21
N VAL A 316 -27.58 -31.16 -19.38
CA VAL A 316 -27.89 -32.35 -20.19
C VAL A 316 -27.49 -33.62 -19.44
N LEU A 317 -26.29 -33.65 -18.85
CA LEU A 317 -25.80 -34.81 -18.09
C LEU A 317 -26.68 -35.11 -16.88
N VAL A 318 -27.06 -34.09 -16.11
CA VAL A 318 -27.98 -34.21 -14.97
C VAL A 318 -29.32 -34.78 -15.44
N ALA A 319 -29.93 -34.18 -16.48
CA ALA A 319 -31.21 -34.62 -17.00
C ALA A 319 -31.19 -36.08 -17.53
N VAL A 320 -30.08 -36.50 -18.15
CA VAL A 320 -29.90 -37.90 -18.61
C VAL A 320 -29.71 -38.84 -17.42
N ALA A 321 -28.92 -38.46 -16.42
CA ALA A 321 -28.71 -39.26 -15.23
C ALA A 321 -30.01 -39.47 -14.44
N GLU A 322 -30.85 -38.43 -14.31
CA GLU A 322 -32.14 -38.51 -13.64
C GLU A 322 -33.14 -39.43 -14.36
N LYS A 323 -33.03 -39.58 -15.68
CA LYS A 323 -33.86 -40.53 -16.44
C LYS A 323 -33.47 -42.00 -16.17
N HIS A 324 -32.25 -42.26 -15.72
CA HIS A 324 -31.81 -43.61 -15.38
C HIS A 324 -32.22 -43.97 -13.95
N LYS A 325 -33.22 -44.87 -13.80
CA LYS A 325 -33.81 -45.24 -12.50
C LYS A 325 -32.80 -45.50 -11.39
N ARG A 326 -31.73 -46.27 -11.65
CA ARG A 326 -30.72 -46.59 -10.62
C ARG A 326 -29.97 -45.34 -10.13
N ASN A 327 -29.65 -44.44 -11.05
CA ASN A 327 -28.94 -43.20 -10.73
C ASN A 327 -29.87 -42.26 -9.96
N ALA A 328 -31.11 -42.09 -10.44
CA ALA A 328 -32.12 -41.32 -9.76
C ALA A 328 -32.37 -41.82 -8.32
N THR A 329 -32.49 -43.14 -8.12
CA THR A 329 -32.64 -43.71 -6.78
C THR A 329 -31.43 -43.37 -5.91
N LEU A 330 -30.20 -43.60 -6.40
CA LEU A 330 -28.97 -43.31 -5.65
C LEU A 330 -28.90 -41.83 -5.24
N PHE A 331 -29.04 -40.91 -6.19
CA PHE A 331 -28.94 -39.48 -5.93
C PHE A 331 -30.06 -38.97 -5.01
N ASN A 332 -31.30 -39.47 -5.16
CA ASN A 332 -32.40 -39.12 -4.28
C ASN A 332 -32.19 -39.62 -2.84
N THR A 333 -31.63 -40.82 -2.66
CA THR A 333 -31.28 -41.34 -1.34
C THR A 333 -30.20 -40.49 -0.68
N LEU A 334 -29.14 -40.15 -1.41
CA LEU A 334 -28.07 -39.27 -0.92
C LEU A 334 -28.59 -37.86 -0.57
N ALA A 335 -29.40 -37.26 -1.43
CA ALA A 335 -30.00 -35.95 -1.20
C ALA A 335 -30.93 -35.98 0.02
N THR A 336 -31.72 -37.04 0.19
CA THR A 336 -32.60 -37.22 1.36
C THR A 336 -31.80 -37.36 2.65
N ALA A 337 -30.71 -38.13 2.64
CA ALA A 337 -29.82 -38.26 3.78
C ALA A 337 -29.20 -36.90 4.15
N GLN A 338 -28.65 -36.18 3.17
CA GLN A 338 -28.09 -34.85 3.36
C GLN A 338 -29.13 -33.85 3.89
N ASN A 339 -30.31 -33.77 3.28
CA ASN A 339 -31.39 -32.87 3.70
C ASN A 339 -31.90 -33.19 5.10
N THR A 340 -31.98 -34.48 5.44
CA THR A 340 -32.35 -34.92 6.80
C THR A 340 -31.34 -34.37 7.81
N VAL A 341 -30.04 -34.57 7.58
CA VAL A 341 -29.02 -34.01 8.47
C VAL A 341 -29.08 -32.48 8.50
N ALA A 342 -29.11 -31.83 7.33
CA ALA A 342 -29.03 -30.39 7.19
C ALA A 342 -30.25 -29.63 7.77
N ALA A 343 -31.44 -30.24 7.77
CA ALA A 343 -32.68 -29.63 8.25
C ALA A 343 -32.78 -29.53 9.79
N SER A 344 -31.89 -30.18 10.54
CA SER A 344 -31.88 -30.12 12.01
C SER A 344 -30.53 -29.61 12.51
N CYS A 345 -30.56 -28.52 13.28
CA CYS A 345 -29.38 -28.02 13.99
C CYS A 345 -28.78 -29.11 14.88
N GLN A 346 -29.59 -29.83 15.64
CA GLN A 346 -29.14 -30.93 16.50
C GLN A 346 -28.44 -32.05 15.73
N ARG A 347 -28.94 -32.45 14.55
CA ARG A 347 -28.28 -33.49 13.74
C ARG A 347 -26.98 -33.01 13.12
N ARG A 348 -26.92 -31.73 12.71
CA ARG A 348 -25.68 -31.11 12.24
C ARG A 348 -24.63 -31.04 13.35
N ASP A 349 -25.02 -30.62 14.54
CA ASP A 349 -24.11 -30.49 15.68
C ASP A 349 -23.63 -31.87 16.13
N LYS A 350 -24.52 -32.87 16.18
CA LYS A 350 -24.11 -34.25 16.49
C LYS A 350 -23.11 -34.81 15.47
N LEU A 351 -23.29 -34.55 14.17
CA LEU A 351 -22.33 -34.98 13.14
C LEU A 351 -20.98 -34.25 13.29
N ARG A 352 -21.00 -32.97 13.69
CA ARG A 352 -19.79 -32.20 13.99
C ARG A 352 -19.07 -32.75 15.21
N ASP A 353 -19.80 -33.07 16.27
CA ASP A 353 -19.26 -33.62 17.51
C ASP A 353 -18.65 -35.01 17.30
N GLU A 354 -19.32 -35.88 16.54
CA GLU A 354 -18.80 -37.20 16.16
C GLU A 354 -17.49 -37.05 15.37
N ARG A 355 -17.47 -36.16 14.36
CA ARG A 355 -16.26 -35.90 13.58
C ARG A 355 -15.14 -35.27 14.41
N ALA A 356 -15.46 -34.36 15.33
CA ALA A 356 -14.50 -33.78 16.25
C ALA A 356 -13.90 -34.86 17.18
N THR A 357 -14.72 -35.83 17.59
CA THR A 357 -14.27 -36.97 18.40
C THR A 357 -13.35 -37.90 17.62
N GLU A 358 -13.68 -38.22 16.36
CA GLU A 358 -12.82 -39.00 15.47
C GLU A 358 -11.48 -38.31 15.22
N VAL A 359 -11.50 -37.02 14.90
CA VAL A 359 -10.28 -36.21 14.75
C VAL A 359 -9.48 -36.21 16.03
N LYS A 360 -10.11 -36.00 17.20
CA LYS A 360 -9.42 -36.04 18.48
C LYS A 360 -8.79 -37.40 18.75
N LYS A 361 -9.47 -38.49 18.42
CA LYS A 361 -8.96 -39.86 18.58
C LYS A 361 -7.76 -40.09 17.67
N ALA A 362 -7.87 -39.79 16.39
CA ALA A 362 -6.79 -39.94 15.42
C ALA A 362 -5.58 -39.03 15.74
N LEU A 363 -5.80 -37.86 16.36
CA LEU A 363 -4.73 -37.01 16.90
C LEU A 363 -3.98 -37.65 18.07
N VAL A 364 -4.72 -38.32 18.97
CA VAL A 364 -4.13 -39.02 20.13
C VAL A 364 -3.38 -40.28 19.69
N GLU A 365 -3.90 -40.98 18.68
CA GLU A 365 -3.30 -42.19 18.10
C GLU A 365 -2.09 -41.87 17.21
N GLY A 366 -1.90 -40.60 16.84
CA GLY A 366 -0.79 -40.13 16.00
C GLY A 366 -1.02 -40.35 14.50
N ASP A 367 -2.22 -40.80 14.10
CA ASP A 367 -2.61 -41.03 12.71
C ASP A 367 -2.71 -39.72 11.90
N ILE A 368 -3.00 -38.61 12.59
CA ILE A 368 -3.08 -37.28 12.00
C ILE A 368 -2.36 -36.25 12.88
N SER A 369 -1.91 -35.15 12.27
CA SER A 369 -1.16 -34.10 12.95
C SER A 369 -2.04 -32.90 13.34
N SER A 370 -1.90 -32.39 14.57
CA SER A 370 -2.56 -31.13 14.99
C SER A 370 -1.79 -29.93 14.45
N ARG A 371 -2.40 -29.12 13.56
CA ARG A 371 -1.86 -27.82 13.10
C ARG A 371 -2.98 -26.85 12.73
N MET A 372 -2.68 -25.55 12.80
CA MET A 372 -3.61 -24.47 12.44
C MET A 372 -4.09 -24.64 10.98
N GLY A 373 -5.40 -24.68 10.76
CA GLY A 373 -5.99 -24.87 9.42
C GLY A 373 -6.19 -26.33 8.97
N LEU A 374 -5.69 -27.33 9.70
CA LEU A 374 -5.99 -28.75 9.46
C LEU A 374 -7.25 -29.19 10.22
N HIS A 375 -7.94 -30.19 9.68
CA HIS A 375 -9.14 -30.78 10.28
C HIS A 375 -10.23 -29.74 10.62
N GLN A 376 -10.33 -28.69 9.81
CA GLN A 376 -11.38 -27.67 9.94
C GLN A 376 -12.76 -28.32 9.88
N GLU A 377 -13.73 -27.68 10.54
CA GLU A 377 -15.12 -28.11 10.49
C GLU A 377 -15.61 -28.13 9.03
N VAL A 378 -15.92 -29.32 8.54
CA VAL A 378 -16.55 -29.50 7.23
C VAL A 378 -18.04 -29.66 7.47
N SER A 379 -18.85 -28.77 6.91
CA SER A 379 -20.29 -28.96 6.84
C SER A 379 -20.65 -29.87 5.65
N LEU A 380 -21.76 -30.61 5.76
CA LEU A 380 -22.31 -31.26 4.57
C LEU A 380 -22.74 -30.17 3.59
N ALA A 381 -22.20 -30.22 2.36
CA ALA A 381 -22.71 -29.41 1.27
C ALA A 381 -24.21 -29.66 1.13
N ARG A 382 -24.99 -28.58 0.98
CA ARG A 382 -26.43 -28.69 0.77
C ARG A 382 -26.66 -29.48 -0.52
N ALA A 383 -27.67 -30.36 -0.53
CA ALA A 383 -28.16 -30.94 -1.78
C ALA A 383 -28.81 -29.82 -2.60
N GLY A 384 -27.99 -29.09 -3.35
CA GLY A 384 -28.46 -28.15 -4.35
C GLY A 384 -28.65 -28.91 -5.65
N ASN A 385 -29.81 -28.77 -6.28
CA ASN A 385 -29.83 -28.85 -7.73
C ASN A 385 -28.84 -27.78 -8.20
N THR A 386 -27.82 -28.20 -8.95
CA THR A 386 -26.78 -27.35 -9.51
C THR A 386 -27.40 -26.05 -10.00
N ARG A 387 -27.14 -24.96 -9.28
CA ARG A 387 -27.13 -23.63 -9.89
C ARG A 387 -25.92 -23.58 -10.81
#